data_AF-A0A964WZU6-F1
#
_entry.id   AF-A0A964WZU6-F1
#
_cell.length_a   1.000
_cell.length_b   1.000
_cell.length_c   1.000
_cell.angle_alpha   90.00
_cell.angle_beta   90.00
_cell.angle_gamma   90.00
#
_symmetry.space_group_name_H-M   'P 1'
#
loop_
_entity.id
_entity.type
_entity.pdbx_description
1 polymer ?
#
loop_
_entity_poly.entity_id
_entity_poly.type
_entity_poly.pdbx_seq_one_letter_code
_entity_poly.pdbx_strand_id
1 'polypeptide(L)'
;MFERGVDGLRGFADELRGEVEQWSEGLAGITEEMLPVFRMLAREMGPALVEVFRQIDSIENYESPILTPEGDIVIRRRPDAPPFTPPRTEPAPEADGVDL
;
A
#
# COMPACT_ATOMS: atom_id res chain seq x y z
N MET A 1 9.01 1.56 -35.27
CA MET A 1 9.00 2.39 -34.04
C MET A 1 8.15 1.74 -32.93
N PHE A 2 8.25 0.41 -32.74
CA PHE A 2 7.44 -0.35 -31.76
C PHE A 2 8.28 -1.03 -30.65
N GLU A 3 9.61 -0.85 -30.67
CA GLU A 3 10.53 -1.59 -29.78
C GLU A 3 10.75 -0.91 -28.42
N ARG A 4 10.45 0.39 -28.28
CA ARG A 4 10.60 1.11 -27.00
C ARG A 4 9.60 0.73 -25.90
N GLY A 5 8.45 0.17 -26.26
CA GLY A 5 7.40 -0.18 -25.29
C GLY A 5 7.74 -1.42 -24.46
N VAL A 6 8.38 -2.42 -25.07
CA VAL A 6 8.72 -3.69 -24.42
C VAL A 6 9.91 -3.52 -23.47
N ASP A 7 10.88 -2.69 -23.85
CA ASP A 7 12.03 -2.38 -23.01
C ASP A 7 11.66 -1.54 -21.79
N GLY A 8 10.70 -0.63 -21.92
CA GLY A 8 10.14 0.11 -20.78
C GLY A 8 9.40 -0.78 -19.78
N LEU A 9 8.64 -1.76 -20.27
CA LEU A 9 7.95 -2.74 -19.43
C LEU A 9 8.93 -3.68 -18.72
N ARG A 10 10.02 -4.08 -19.40
CA ARG A 10 11.10 -4.87 -18.80
C ARG A 10 11.85 -4.09 -17.73
N GLY A 11 12.19 -2.82 -17.97
CA GLY A 11 12.84 -1.97 -16.98
C GLY A 11 11.99 -1.79 -15.72
N PHE A 12 10.69 -1.52 -15.88
CA PHE A 12 9.74 -1.46 -14.77
C PHE A 12 9.62 -2.80 -14.02
N ALA A 13 9.61 -3.92 -14.73
CA ALA A 13 9.56 -5.26 -14.12
C ALA A 13 10.86 -5.63 -13.39
N ASP A 14 12.01 -5.14 -13.85
CA ASP A 14 13.30 -5.37 -13.19
C ASP A 14 13.46 -4.48 -11.94
N GLU A 15 12.95 -3.25 -11.97
CA GLU A 15 12.90 -2.35 -10.80
C GLU A 15 11.96 -2.90 -9.70
N LEU A 16 10.76 -3.35 -10.09
CA LEU A 16 9.86 -4.06 -9.19
C LEU A 16 10.49 -5.34 -8.61
N ARG A 17 11.30 -6.07 -9.38
CA ARG A 17 11.98 -7.27 -8.88
C ARG A 17 13.03 -6.93 -7.82
N GLY A 18 13.81 -5.87 -8.03
CA GLY A 18 14.82 -5.42 -7.05
C GLY A 18 14.18 -4.98 -5.73
N GLU A 19 13.01 -4.32 -5.79
CA GLU A 19 12.24 -3.99 -4.59
C GLU A 19 11.67 -5.25 -3.93
N VAL A 20 11.08 -6.18 -4.69
CA VAL A 20 10.56 -7.46 -4.17
C VAL A 20 11.66 -8.31 -3.54
N GLU A 21 12.89 -8.29 -4.07
CA GLU A 21 14.05 -8.98 -3.49
C GLU A 21 14.45 -8.41 -2.13
N GLN A 22 14.39 -7.09 -1.93
CA GLN A 22 14.62 -6.49 -0.60
C GLN A 22 13.50 -6.84 0.40
N TRP A 23 12.27 -6.97 -0.08
CA TRP A 23 11.12 -7.37 0.73
C TRP A 23 11.01 -8.90 0.87
N SER A 24 11.88 -9.65 0.18
CA SER A 24 11.82 -11.10 0.11
C SER A 24 12.06 -11.77 1.45
N GLU A 25 12.79 -11.15 2.38
CA GLU A 25 12.95 -11.68 3.74
C GLU A 25 11.63 -11.66 4.53
N GLY A 26 10.79 -10.63 4.31
CA GLY A 26 9.46 -10.54 4.90
C GLY A 26 8.44 -11.46 4.23
N LEU A 27 8.54 -11.65 2.90
CA LEU A 27 7.71 -12.57 2.14
C LEU A 27 8.13 -14.04 2.30
N ALA A 28 9.41 -14.32 2.57
CA ALA A 28 9.95 -15.66 2.83
C ALA A 28 9.40 -16.28 4.13
N GLY A 29 8.86 -15.45 5.04
CA GLY A 29 8.11 -15.92 6.21
C GLY A 29 6.69 -16.41 5.89
N ILE A 30 6.18 -16.14 4.69
CA ILE A 30 4.86 -16.61 4.24
C ILE A 30 5.02 -18.04 3.74
N THR A 31 4.58 -19.00 4.55
CA THR A 31 4.55 -20.41 4.17
C THR A 31 3.51 -20.67 3.07
N GLU A 32 3.66 -21.77 2.33
CA GLU A 32 2.70 -22.17 1.27
C GLU A 32 1.25 -22.29 1.78
N GLU A 33 1.09 -22.60 3.07
CA GLU A 33 -0.20 -22.70 3.76
C GLU A 33 -0.85 -21.33 4.04
N MET A 34 -0.04 -20.27 4.19
CA MET A 34 -0.52 -18.90 4.42
C MET A 34 -0.84 -18.15 3.11
N LEU A 35 -0.26 -18.56 1.98
CA LEU A 35 -0.49 -17.95 0.66
C LEU A 35 -1.98 -17.82 0.25
N PRO A 36 -2.88 -18.79 0.51
CA PRO A 36 -4.31 -18.64 0.21
C PRO A 36 -4.98 -17.54 1.04
N VAL A 37 -4.60 -17.44 2.32
CA VAL A 37 -5.15 -16.43 3.25
C VAL A 37 -4.71 -15.04 2.84
N PHE A 38 -3.43 -14.85 2.52
CA PHE A 38 -2.93 -13.59 1.99
C PHE A 38 -3.60 -13.20 0.67
N ARG A 39 -3.85 -14.16 -0.24
CA ARG A 39 -4.57 -13.89 -1.49
C ARG A 39 -6.02 -13.48 -1.27
N MET A 40 -6.70 -14.09 -0.31
CA MET A 40 -8.06 -13.71 0.07
C MET A 40 -8.08 -12.32 0.70
N LEU A 41 -7.19 -12.05 1.64
CA LEU A 41 -7.02 -10.74 2.28
C LEU A 41 -6.76 -9.64 1.24
N ALA A 42 -5.83 -9.87 0.30
CA ALA A 42 -5.54 -8.92 -0.77
C ALA A 42 -6.73 -8.67 -1.70
N ARG A 43 -7.62 -9.65 -1.91
CA ARG A 43 -8.82 -9.49 -2.74
C ARG A 43 -9.95 -8.77 -2.02
N GLU A 44 -10.20 -9.12 -0.77
CA GLU A 44 -11.35 -8.61 -0.01
C GLU A 44 -11.06 -7.29 0.69
N MET A 45 -9.84 -7.11 1.21
CA MET A 45 -9.45 -5.92 1.98
C MET A 45 -8.43 -5.05 1.24
N GLY A 46 -7.80 -5.54 0.17
CA GLY A 46 -6.78 -4.81 -0.59
C GLY A 46 -7.23 -3.41 -1.05
N PRO A 47 -8.40 -3.24 -1.69
CA PRO A 47 -8.86 -1.91 -2.11
C PRO A 47 -9.02 -0.93 -0.96
N ALA A 48 -9.52 -1.39 0.19
CA ALA A 48 -9.66 -0.55 1.38
C ALA A 48 -8.30 -0.18 1.99
N LEU A 49 -7.34 -1.11 2.01
CA LEU A 49 -5.96 -0.84 2.45
C LEU A 49 -5.28 0.20 1.55
N VAL A 50 -5.48 0.12 0.23
CA VAL A 50 -4.98 1.13 -0.72
C VAL A 50 -5.53 2.51 -0.37
N GLU A 51 -6.82 2.61 -0.06
CA GLU A 51 -7.44 3.90 0.30
C GLU A 51 -6.91 4.46 1.62
N VAL A 52 -6.60 3.61 2.60
CA VAL A 52 -5.90 4.02 3.83
C VAL A 52 -4.50 4.54 3.50
N PHE A 53 -3.75 3.83 2.63
CA PHE A 53 -2.42 4.27 2.23
C PHE A 53 -2.43 5.57 1.42
N ARG A 54 -3.52 5.89 0.70
CA ARG A 54 -3.68 7.19 0.02
C ARG A 54 -3.85 8.37 0.98
N GLN A 55 -4.22 8.12 2.24
CA GLN A 55 -4.46 9.17 3.24
C GLN A 55 -3.23 9.50 4.09
N ILE A 56 -2.17 8.68 4.02
CA ILE A 56 -0.92 8.91 4.73
C ILE A 56 0.13 9.55 3.81
N ASP A 57 1.13 10.22 4.40
CA ASP A 57 2.15 10.95 3.65
C ASP A 57 3.24 10.02 3.09
N SER A 58 3.95 9.31 3.96
CA SER A 58 4.94 8.29 3.64
C SER A 58 4.85 7.18 4.69
N ILE A 59 4.88 5.92 4.24
CA ILE A 59 4.80 4.77 5.15
C ILE A 59 5.99 4.71 6.12
N GLU A 60 7.15 5.25 5.73
CA GLU A 60 8.37 5.28 6.54
C GLU A 60 8.23 6.14 7.81
N ASN A 61 7.24 7.04 7.83
CA ASN A 61 6.94 7.87 8.99
C ASN A 61 6.20 7.10 10.10
N TYR A 62 5.92 5.82 9.91
CA TYR A 62 5.10 5.02 10.81
C TYR A 62 5.85 3.77 11.29
N GLU A 63 5.46 3.30 12.48
CA GLU A 63 5.93 2.04 13.07
C GLU A 63 5.12 0.86 12.52
N SER A 64 5.61 -0.36 12.74
CA SER A 64 4.89 -1.57 12.37
C SER A 64 3.51 -1.66 13.07
N PRO A 65 2.50 -2.28 12.44
CA PRO A 65 1.19 -2.45 13.05
C PRO A 65 1.24 -3.24 14.36
N ILE A 66 0.48 -2.81 15.37
CA ILE A 66 0.36 -3.46 16.68
C ILE A 66 -1.09 -3.87 16.91
N LEU A 67 -1.32 -5.14 17.26
CA LEU A 67 -2.62 -5.64 17.72
C LEU A 67 -2.80 -5.29 19.20
N THR A 68 -3.82 -4.50 19.52
CA THR A 68 -4.12 -4.11 20.91
C THR A 68 -4.91 -5.21 21.64
N PRO A 69 -5.00 -5.17 22.99
CA PRO A 69 -5.82 -6.11 23.75
C PRO A 69 -7.30 -6.07 23.38
N GLU A 70 -7.80 -4.95 22.88
CA GLU A 70 -9.17 -4.76 22.40
C GLU A 70 -9.40 -5.42 21.03
N GLY A 71 -8.33 -5.81 20.33
CA GLY A 71 -8.38 -6.42 19.00
C GLY A 71 -8.22 -5.41 17.85
N ASP A 72 -7.94 -4.15 18.14
CA ASP A 72 -7.68 -3.14 17.11
C ASP A 72 -6.26 -3.27 16.55
N ILE A 73 -6.08 -2.89 15.28
CA ILE A 73 -4.76 -2.73 14.67
C ILE A 73 -4.40 -1.25 14.66
N VAL A 74 -3.32 -0.89 15.35
CA VAL A 74 -2.84 0.50 15.44
C VAL A 74 -1.50 0.62 14.74
N ILE A 75 -1.39 1.56 13.81
CA ILE A 75 -0.14 1.95 13.15
C ILE A 75 0.23 3.33 13.68
N ARG A 76 1.26 3.39 14.53
CA ARG A 76 1.67 4.64 15.19
C ARG A 76 2.62 5.42 14.32
N ARG A 77 2.51 6.74 14.36
CA ARG A 77 3.49 7.62 13.73
C ARG A 77 4.76 7.66 14.56
N ARG A 78 5.92 7.58 13.90
CA ARG A 78 7.23 7.68 14.53
C ARG A 78 7.41 9.05 15.19
N PRO A 79 8.04 9.12 16.37
CA PRO A 79 8.21 10.37 17.11
C PRO A 79 9.17 11.35 16.42
N ASP A 80 10.09 10.86 15.60
CA ASP A 80 11.10 11.61 14.84
C ASP A 80 10.66 11.93 13.40
N ALA A 81 9.47 11.49 12.97
CA ALA A 81 8.98 11.77 11.63
C ALA A 81 8.72 13.29 11.44
N PRO A 82 8.94 13.84 10.23
CA PRO A 82 8.65 15.24 9.88
C PRO A 82 7.19 15.62 10.22
N PRO A 83 6.77 16.89 10.24
CA PRO A 83 5.36 17.23 10.44
C PRO A 83 4.44 16.53 9.42
N PHE A 84 3.33 15.97 9.88
CA PHE A 84 2.37 15.31 8.98
C PHE A 84 1.85 16.30 7.95
N THR A 85 2.00 15.94 6.68
CA THR A 85 1.47 16.72 5.56
C THR A 85 0.45 15.84 4.84
N PRO A 86 -0.85 16.10 4.96
CA PRO A 86 -1.83 15.26 4.31
C PRO A 86 -1.56 15.22 2.80
N PRO A 87 -1.58 14.04 2.18
CA PRO A 87 -1.48 13.93 0.73
C PRO A 87 -2.59 14.77 0.12
N ARG A 88 -2.27 15.51 -0.95
CA ARG A 88 -3.23 16.36 -1.65
C ARG A 88 -4.32 15.46 -2.23
N THR A 89 -5.42 15.32 -1.51
CA THR A 89 -6.65 14.75 -2.04
C THR A 89 -7.18 15.78 -3.02
N GLU A 90 -7.25 15.47 -4.31
CA GLU A 90 -8.15 16.21 -5.19
C GLU A 90 -9.54 16.12 -4.56
N PRO A 91 -10.28 17.24 -4.41
CA PRO A 91 -11.64 17.17 -3.89
C PRO A 91 -12.40 16.18 -4.77
N ALA A 92 -13.08 15.22 -4.14
CA ALA A 92 -14.03 14.37 -4.86
C ALA A 92 -14.95 15.30 -5.67
N PRO A 93 -15.23 15.00 -6.95
CA PRO A 93 -16.12 15.83 -7.74
C PRO A 93 -17.42 15.98 -6.93
N GLU A 94 -17.77 17.24 -6.62
CA GLU A 94 -19.05 17.54 -6.00
C GLU A 94 -20.10 16.86 -6.87
N ALA A 95 -20.86 15.94 -6.27
CA ALA A 95 -21.98 15.34 -6.96
C ALA A 95 -22.95 16.49 -7.25
N ASP A 96 -22.85 17.02 -8.47
CA ASP A 96 -23.78 17.97 -9.04
C ASP A 96 -25.18 17.43 -8.75
N GLY A 97 -25.98 18.25 -8.06
CA GLY A 97 -27.28 17.87 -7.55
C GLY A 97 -28.09 17.16 -8.62
N VAL A 98 -28.45 15.91 -8.34
CA VAL A 98 -29.58 15.28 -9.00
C VAL A 98 -30.83 16.05 -8.58
N ASP A 99 -31.23 16.98 -9.45
CA ASP A 99 -32.53 17.63 -9.42
C ASP A 99 -33.59 16.53 -9.51
N LEU A 100 -34.37 16.36 -8.43
CA LEU A 100 -35.47 15.39 -8.30
C LEU A 100 -36.80 16.01 -8.73
#